data_AF-A0ABD0P726-F1
#
_entry.id   AF-A0ABD0P726-F1
#
_cell.length_a   1.000
_cell.length_b   1.000
_cell.length_c   1.000
_cell.angle_alpha   90.00
_cell.angle_beta   90.00
_cell.angle_gamma   90.00
#
_symmetry.space_group_name_H-M   'P 1'
#
loop_
_entity.id
_entity.type
_entity.pdbx_description
1 polymer ?
#
loop_
_entity_poly.entity_id
_entity_poly.type
_entity_poly.pdbx_seq_one_letter_code
_entity_poly.pdbx_strand_id
1 'polypeptide(L)'
;VWMWSKAKFVNRKFLMEEVYQQQVAGGEGADRAPLPRDRDPFWDPLEPVHLGSAHLWLQSLAFRIPLEEQVEVVGPEGTEEAILQAQLVPCSPTA
;
A
#
# COMPACT_ATOMS: atom_id res chain seq x y z
N VAL A 1 7.15 -3.70 -7.90
CA VAL A 1 6.86 -5.09 -8.34
C VAL A 1 5.62 -5.59 -7.59
N TRP A 2 4.60 -6.06 -8.30
CA TRP A 2 3.39 -6.64 -7.70
C TRP A 2 3.60 -8.13 -7.42
N MET A 3 4.35 -8.46 -6.36
CA MET A 3 4.54 -9.85 -5.95
C MET A 3 3.41 -10.28 -5.03
N TRP A 4 2.68 -11.32 -5.40
CA TRP A 4 1.69 -11.92 -4.52
C TRP A 4 2.35 -12.87 -3.53
N SER A 5 1.84 -12.87 -2.30
CA SER A 5 2.14 -13.96 -1.37
C SER A 5 1.65 -15.29 -1.94
N LYS A 6 2.26 -16.40 -1.52
CA LYS A 6 1.84 -17.75 -1.93
C LYS A 6 0.33 -17.96 -1.68
N ALA A 7 -0.18 -17.50 -0.53
CA ALA A 7 -1.59 -17.63 -0.19
C ALA A 7 -2.49 -16.84 -1.15
N LYS A 8 -2.14 -15.58 -1.45
CA LYS A 8 -2.87 -14.72 -2.39
C LYS A 8 -2.90 -15.34 -3.80
N PHE A 9 -1.76 -15.85 -4.27
CA PHE A 9 -1.67 -16.52 -5.57
C PHE A 9 -2.55 -17.78 -5.65
N VAL A 10 -2.45 -18.68 -4.66
CA VAL A 10 -3.21 -19.94 -4.64
C VAL A 10 -4.71 -19.68 -4.59
N ASN A 11 -5.16 -18.75 -3.75
CA ASN A 11 -6.57 -18.40 -3.65
C ASN A 11 -7.13 -17.87 -4.99
N ARG A 12 -6.38 -16.99 -5.65
CA ARG A 12 -6.79 -16.44 -6.95
C ARG A 12 -6.80 -17.45 -8.06
N LYS A 13 -5.80 -18.34 -8.12
CA LYS A 13 -5.79 -19.43 -9.08
C LYS A 13 -7.07 -20.25 -9.00
N PHE A 14 -7.50 -20.62 -7.79
CA PHE A 14 -8.73 -21.37 -7.58
C PHE A 14 -9.97 -20.62 -8.10
N LEU A 15 -10.08 -19.32 -7.78
CA LEU A 15 -11.17 -18.47 -8.28
C LEU A 15 -11.15 -18.34 -9.82
N MET A 16 -9.98 -18.22 -10.45
CA MET A 16 -9.86 -18.19 -11.92
C MET A 16 -10.36 -19.49 -12.55
N GLU A 17 -9.99 -20.63 -11.96
CA GLU A 17 -10.43 -21.95 -12.43
C GLU A 17 -11.95 -22.11 -12.31
N GLU A 18 -12.56 -21.70 -11.19
CA GLU A 18 -14.03 -21.70 -11.02
C GLU A 18 -14.71 -20.82 -12.08
N VAL A 19 -14.23 -19.59 -12.28
CA VAL A 19 -14.80 -18.65 -13.24
C VAL A 19 -14.73 -19.22 -14.66
N TYR A 20 -13.59 -19.81 -15.03
CA TYR A 20 -13.39 -20.44 -16.33
C TYR A 20 -14.33 -21.64 -16.54
N GLN A 21 -14.41 -22.56 -15.58
CA GLN A 21 -15.29 -23.73 -15.67
C GLN A 21 -16.76 -23.33 -15.84
N GLN A 22 -17.20 -22.32 -15.09
CA GLN A 22 -18.57 -21.82 -15.20
C GLN A 22 -18.84 -21.13 -16.55
N GLN A 23 -17.83 -20.49 -17.16
CA GLN A 23 -17.96 -19.93 -18.50
C GLN A 23 -18.06 -21.03 -19.57
N VAL A 24 -17.23 -22.07 -19.47
CA VAL A 24 -17.29 -23.24 -20.36
C VAL A 24 -18.65 -23.94 -20.25
N ALA A 25 -19.19 -24.06 -19.03
CA ALA A 25 -20.50 -24.68 -18.80
C ALA A 25 -21.69 -23.81 -19.28
N GLY A 26 -21.56 -22.47 -19.22
CA GLY A 26 -22.63 -21.54 -19.60
C GLY A 26 -22.81 -21.34 -21.11
N GLY A 27 -21.81 -21.69 -21.93
CA GLY A 27 -21.81 -21.51 -23.38
C GLY A 27 -21.45 -20.08 -23.84
N GLU A 28 -21.18 -19.93 -25.14
CA GLU A 28 -20.87 -18.62 -25.74
C GLU A 28 -22.08 -17.67 -25.67
N GLY A 29 -21.89 -16.49 -25.08
CA GLY A 29 -22.95 -15.46 -24.98
C GLY A 29 -23.75 -15.45 -23.67
N ALA A 30 -23.40 -16.27 -22.69
CA ALA A 30 -23.98 -16.18 -21.35
C ALA A 30 -23.60 -14.84 -20.69
N ASP A 31 -24.56 -13.92 -20.61
CA ASP A 31 -24.38 -12.62 -19.98
C ASP A 31 -24.20 -12.83 -18.46
N ARG A 32 -23.02 -12.49 -17.94
CA ARG A 32 -22.68 -12.70 -16.54
C ARG A 32 -22.86 -11.43 -15.74
N ALA A 33 -23.61 -11.54 -14.65
CA ALA A 33 -23.58 -10.52 -13.62
C ALA A 33 -22.14 -10.31 -13.14
N PRO A 34 -21.71 -9.07 -12.87
CA PRO A 34 -20.39 -8.79 -12.32
C PRO A 34 -20.15 -9.61 -11.04
N LEU A 35 -18.98 -10.22 -10.94
CA LEU A 35 -18.59 -10.94 -9.74
C LEU A 35 -18.48 -9.95 -8.57
N PRO A 36 -18.92 -10.34 -7.36
CA PRO A 36 -18.52 -9.64 -6.13
C PRO A 36 -16.99 -9.52 -6.06
N ARG A 37 -16.48 -8.40 -5.55
CA ARG A 37 -15.03 -8.09 -5.53
C ARG A 37 -14.20 -9.16 -4.80
N ASP A 38 -14.76 -9.80 -3.79
CA ASP A 38 -14.14 -10.90 -3.04
C ASP A 38 -14.06 -12.21 -3.83
N ARG A 39 -14.84 -12.33 -4.91
CA ARG A 39 -14.87 -13.48 -5.82
C ARG A 39 -14.27 -13.19 -7.19
N ASP A 40 -13.87 -11.94 -7.44
CA ASP A 40 -13.19 -11.54 -8.67
C ASP A 40 -11.68 -11.82 -8.54
N PRO A 41 -11.14 -12.84 -9.24
CA PRO A 41 -9.72 -13.17 -9.15
C PRO A 41 -8.80 -12.11 -9.77
N PHE A 42 -9.34 -11.20 -10.57
CA PHE A 42 -8.60 -10.16 -11.30
C PHE A 42 -8.61 -8.81 -10.57
N TRP A 43 -9.43 -8.68 -9.52
CA TRP A 43 -9.50 -7.47 -8.71
C TRP A 43 -8.54 -7.52 -7.51
N ASP A 44 -7.72 -6.48 -7.37
CA ASP A 44 -6.88 -6.23 -6.18
C ASP A 44 -7.43 -5.04 -5.40
N PRO A 45 -7.57 -5.14 -4.06
CA PRO A 45 -7.74 -3.95 -3.24
C PRO A 45 -6.49 -3.06 -3.35
N LEU A 46 -6.68 -1.78 -3.09
CA LEU A 46 -5.55 -0.87 -2.88
C LEU A 46 -4.85 -1.27 -1.58
N GLU A 47 -3.60 -1.71 -1.70
CA GLU A 47 -2.74 -2.05 -0.57
C GLU A 47 -1.76 -0.89 -0.35
N PRO A 48 -1.52 -0.46 0.92
CA PRO A 48 -0.53 0.56 1.21
C PRO A 48 0.86 0.03 0.83
N VAL A 49 1.58 0.81 0.03
CA VAL A 49 2.95 0.51 -0.37
C VAL A 49 3.89 1.46 0.36
N HIS A 50 4.95 0.91 0.96
CA HIS A 50 6.02 1.72 1.53
C HIS A 50 6.86 2.29 0.39
N LEU A 51 6.75 3.61 0.17
CA LEU A 51 7.51 4.32 -0.86
C LEU A 51 8.93 4.62 -0.41
N GLY A 52 9.09 5.04 0.84
CA GLY A 52 10.38 5.42 1.39
C GLY A 52 10.28 5.95 2.82
N SER A 53 11.40 6.39 3.35
CA SER A 53 11.52 6.90 4.72
C SER A 53 12.30 8.20 4.76
N ALA A 54 11.92 9.10 5.67
CA ALA A 54 12.68 10.30 5.99
C ALA A 54 13.20 10.22 7.44
N HIS A 55 14.33 10.87 7.71
CA HIS A 55 14.94 10.92 9.04
C HIS A 55 14.90 12.36 9.58
N LEU A 56 14.38 12.53 10.79
CA LEU A 56 14.30 13.81 11.49
C LEU A 56 15.27 13.81 12.68
N TRP A 57 16.08 14.85 12.84
CA TRP A 57 17.06 14.95 13.91
C TRP A 57 16.50 15.70 15.12
N LEU A 58 16.34 14.99 16.25
CA LEU A 58 15.66 15.54 17.43
C LEU A 58 16.55 16.39 18.36
N GLN A 59 17.82 16.63 18.00
CA GLN A 59 18.78 17.30 18.87
C GLN A 59 18.31 18.69 19.32
N SER A 60 17.66 19.45 18.44
CA SER A 60 17.12 20.78 18.75
C SER A 60 16.08 20.75 19.89
N LEU A 61 15.28 19.68 19.96
CA LEU A 61 14.22 19.53 20.96
C LEU A 61 14.79 19.37 22.38
N ALA A 62 15.99 18.80 22.53
CA ALA A 62 16.68 18.70 23.83
C ALA A 62 16.96 20.09 24.43
N PHE A 63 17.13 21.12 23.59
CA PHE A 63 17.33 22.51 24.00
C PHE A 63 16.03 23.32 23.99
N ARG A 64 14.86 22.66 23.87
CA ARG A 64 13.54 23.28 23.77
C ARG A 64 13.38 24.21 22.57
N ILE A 65 14.14 23.97 21.50
CA ILE A 65 14.05 24.73 20.26
C ILE A 65 13.13 23.95 19.31
N PRO A 66 12.05 24.55 18.78
CA PRO A 66 11.19 23.90 17.80
C PRO A 66 11.97 23.65 16.51
N LEU A 67 11.65 22.55 15.82
CA LEU A 67 12.24 22.16 14.54
C LEU A 67 11.21 22.37 13.44
N GLU A 68 11.61 23.05 12.38
CA GLU A 68 10.84 23.16 11.14
C GLU A 68 11.80 22.85 9.98
N GLU A 69 11.56 21.74 9.30
CA GLU A 69 12.44 21.26 8.23
C GLU A 69 11.66 20.62 7.08
N GLN A 70 12.27 20.63 5.90
CA GLN A 70 11.86 19.85 4.75
C GLN A 70 12.90 18.75 4.56
N VAL A 71 12.45 17.50 4.60
CA VAL A 71 13.31 16.32 4.48
C VAL A 71 12.86 15.44 3.34
N GLU A 72 13.83 14.90 2.61
CA GLU A 72 13.60 13.96 1.52
C GLU A 72 13.13 12.62 2.10
N VAL A 73 12.05 12.09 1.53
CA VAL A 73 11.61 10.72 1.72
C VAL A 73 12.36 9.88 0.70
N VAL A 74 13.28 9.06 1.19
CA VAL A 74 14.18 8.27 0.36
C VAL A 74 13.64 6.85 0.22
N GLY A 75 13.50 6.39 -1.03
CA GLY A 75 13.06 5.06 -1.38
C GLY A 75 14.13 3.99 -1.14
N PRO A 76 13.77 2.70 -1.29
CA PRO A 76 14.69 1.58 -1.07
C PRO A 76 15.91 1.57 -2.01
N GLU A 77 15.79 2.21 -3.18
CA GLU A 77 16.87 2.33 -4.17
C GLU A 77 17.74 3.59 -3.95
N GLY A 78 17.49 4.35 -2.88
CA GLY A 78 18.20 5.60 -2.59
C GLY A 78 17.70 6.80 -3.41
N THR A 79 16.62 6.65 -4.16
CA THR A 79 15.96 7.72 -4.92
C THR A 79 15.10 8.59 -4.01
N GLU A 80 15.02 9.88 -4.33
CA GLU A 80 14.06 10.80 -3.71
C GLU A 80 12.66 10.50 -4.25
N GLU A 81 11.74 10.11 -3.36
CA GLU A 81 10.36 9.75 -3.71
C GLU A 81 9.35 10.85 -3.35
N ALA A 82 9.68 11.69 -2.35
CA ALA A 82 8.85 12.82 -1.92
C ALA A 82 9.64 13.79 -1.03
N ILE A 83 9.05 14.96 -0.76
CA ILE A 83 9.51 15.90 0.28
C ILE A 83 8.48 15.95 1.41
N LEU A 84 8.92 15.70 2.64
CA LEU A 84 8.12 15.82 3.85
C LEU A 84 8.44 17.15 4.55
N GLN A 85 7.44 18.01 4.68
CA GLN A 85 7.52 19.18 5.55
C GLN A 85 7.08 18.79 6.96
N ALA A 86 7.99 18.91 7.92
CA ALA A 86 7.76 18.52 9.31
C ALA A 86 7.96 19.71 10.26
N GLN A 87 7.08 19.80 11.26
CA GLN A 87 7.22 20.71 12.37
C GLN A 87 7.15 19.91 13.67
N LEU A 88 8.19 20.01 14.50
CA LEU A 88 8.26 19.36 15.81
C LEU A 88 8.39 20.41 16.90
N VAL A 89 7.60 20.27 17.95
CA VAL A 89 7.63 21.15 19.12
C VAL A 89 7.91 20.33 20.38
N PRO A 90 8.68 20.88 21.35
CA PRO A 90 8.88 20.20 22.63
C PRO A 90 7.56 19.96 23.36
N CYS A 91 7.37 18.76 23.92
CA CYS A 91 6.20 18.44 24.73
C CYS A 91 6.25 19.17 26.08
N SER A 92 5.10 19.62 26.59
CA SER A 92 4.95 20.02 27.99
C SER A 92 4.65 18.79 28.86
N PRO A 93 5.09 18.75 30.13
CA PRO A 93 4.84 17.63 31.04
C PRO A 93 3.38 17.51 31.53
N THR A 94 2.48 18.39 31.09
CA THR A 94 1.06 18.38 31.45
C THR A 94 0.23 18.17 30.18
N ALA A 95 -0.08 16.91 29.89
CA ALA A 95 -1.08 16.48 28.93
C ALA A 95 -2.30 15.94 29.68
#